data_AF-A0A0R1XGY1-F1
#
_entry.id   AF-A0A0R1XGY1-F1
#
_cell.length_a   1.000
_cell.length_b   1.000
_cell.length_c   1.000
_cell.angle_alpha   90.00
_cell.angle_beta   90.00
_cell.angle_gamma   90.00
#
_symmetry.space_group_name_H-M   'P 1'
#
loop_
_entity.id
_entity.type
_entity.pdbx_description
1 polymer ?
#
loop_
_entity_poly.entity_id
_entity_poly.type
_entity_poly.pdbx_seq_one_letter_code
_entity_poly.pdbx_strand_id
1 'polypeptide(L)'
;MEINKDRFHNLYVFAGGIEEAPARDAPGILHNTIGNSANDQIAAQPVNRLVYVDPGVYYIGSYIWEIPSDTRVYLAPGAVLMGGLAIRQARNVHIFGRGVVYQGHLDPYYYADGLTIDHATDVSIALHDCHGRQ
;
A
#
# COMPACT_ATOMS: atom_id res chain seq x y z
N MET A 1 -14.16 -1.92 19.73
CA MET A 1 -14.63 -2.67 20.92
C MET A 1 -14.36 -1.79 22.12
N GLU A 2 -15.39 -1.51 22.89
CA GLU A 2 -15.33 -0.74 24.13
C GLU A 2 -15.61 -1.71 25.28
N ILE A 3 -14.69 -1.79 26.24
CA ILE A 3 -14.80 -2.69 27.40
C ILE A 3 -14.85 -1.81 28.65
N ASN A 4 -15.78 -2.08 29.57
CA ASN A 4 -15.91 -1.35 30.84
C ASN A 4 -16.06 0.17 30.70
N LYS A 5 -16.60 0.66 29.57
CA LYS A 5 -16.72 2.10 29.24
C LYS A 5 -15.38 2.82 29.10
N ASP A 6 -14.28 2.09 28.93
CA ASP A 6 -12.98 2.68 28.64
C ASP A 6 -12.92 3.13 27.18
N ARG A 7 -12.84 4.44 26.99
CA ARG A 7 -12.76 5.10 25.67
C ARG A 7 -11.36 5.59 25.33
N PHE A 8 -10.39 5.35 26.22
CA PHE A 8 -8.99 5.76 26.03
C PHE A 8 -8.13 4.59 25.52
N HIS A 9 -8.54 3.34 25.73
CA HIS A 9 -7.88 2.15 25.19
C HIS A 9 -8.75 1.45 24.15
N ASN A 10 -8.85 2.07 22.97
CA ASN A 10 -9.69 1.56 21.89
C ASN A 10 -9.09 0.28 21.28
N LEU A 11 -9.93 -0.74 21.09
CA LEU A 11 -9.59 -1.92 20.31
C LEU A 11 -10.40 -1.93 19.01
N TYR A 12 -9.74 -1.74 17.88
CA TYR A 12 -10.36 -1.90 16.56
C TYR A 12 -10.12 -3.32 16.04
N VAL A 13 -11.17 -3.95 15.53
CA VAL A 13 -11.09 -5.29 14.94
C VAL A 13 -11.58 -5.19 13.50
N PHE A 14 -10.70 -5.54 12.56
CA PHE A 14 -11.00 -5.60 11.13
C PHE A 14 -11.07 -7.07 10.71
N ALA A 15 -12.28 -7.61 10.55
CA ALA A 15 -12.52 -8.99 10.15
C ALA A 15 -13.23 -9.02 8.79
N GLY A 16 -12.45 -8.99 7.71
CA GLY A 16 -12.95 -9.19 6.34
C GLY A 16 -12.90 -10.67 5.93
N GLY A 17 -13.56 -11.01 4.81
CA GLY A 17 -13.48 -12.35 4.21
C GLY A 17 -12.04 -12.77 3.85
N ILE A 18 -11.83 -14.04 3.54
CA ILE A 18 -10.53 -14.51 3.05
C ILE A 18 -10.29 -13.90 1.67
N GLU A 19 -9.12 -13.31 1.47
CA GLU A 19 -8.70 -12.71 0.21
C GLU A 19 -7.77 -13.67 -0.51
N GLU A 20 -8.01 -13.91 -1.80
CA GLU A 20 -7.05 -14.63 -2.64
C GLU A 20 -5.89 -13.70 -2.97
N ALA A 21 -4.73 -13.99 -2.39
CA ALA A 21 -3.51 -13.26 -2.70
C ALA A 21 -3.08 -13.55 -4.15
N PRO A 22 -2.45 -12.59 -4.85
CA PRO A 22 -1.76 -12.89 -6.10
C PRO A 22 -0.78 -14.04 -5.92
N ALA A 23 -0.66 -14.91 -6.93
CA ALA A 23 0.30 -16.01 -6.93
C ALA A 23 1.71 -15.46 -6.71
N ARG A 24 2.29 -15.74 -5.53
CA ARG A 24 3.50 -15.08 -5.04
C ARG A 24 4.70 -15.28 -5.95
N ASP A 25 4.80 -16.43 -6.59
CA ASP A 25 5.91 -16.89 -7.42
C ASP A 25 5.65 -16.75 -8.93
N ALA A 26 4.61 -15.99 -9.31
CA ALA A 26 4.36 -15.73 -10.72
C ALA A 26 5.53 -14.94 -11.37
N PRO A 27 5.92 -15.28 -12.61
CA PRO A 27 6.95 -14.54 -13.33
C PRO A 27 6.61 -13.05 -13.46
N GLY A 28 7.60 -12.18 -13.27
CA GLY A 28 7.45 -10.72 -13.44
C GLY A 28 6.94 -9.97 -12.21
N ILE A 29 6.77 -10.65 -11.06
CA ILE A 29 6.50 -9.98 -9.78
C ILE A 29 7.78 -9.37 -9.21
N LEU A 30 7.69 -8.11 -8.81
CA LEU A 30 8.75 -7.40 -8.10
C LEU A 30 8.53 -7.52 -6.58
N HIS A 31 9.36 -8.32 -5.91
CA HIS A 31 9.27 -8.48 -4.47
C HIS A 31 9.99 -7.35 -3.75
N ASN A 32 9.29 -6.70 -2.81
CA ASN A 32 9.86 -5.72 -1.88
C ASN A 32 10.69 -4.62 -2.56
N THR A 33 10.38 -4.35 -3.83
CA THR A 33 11.01 -3.33 -4.67
C THR A 33 10.24 -2.05 -4.45
N ILE A 34 10.59 -1.31 -3.39
CA ILE A 34 9.79 -0.21 -2.84
C ILE A 34 10.60 1.08 -2.76
N GLY A 35 9.88 2.22 -2.70
CA GLY A 35 10.48 3.54 -2.55
C GLY A 35 11.02 4.11 -3.86
N ASN A 36 11.32 5.40 -3.84
CA ASN A 36 11.64 6.16 -5.06
C ASN A 36 12.91 5.68 -5.77
N SER A 37 13.90 5.17 -5.03
CA SER A 37 15.12 4.62 -5.62
C SER A 37 14.88 3.34 -6.43
N ALA A 38 13.75 2.68 -6.23
CA ALA A 38 13.36 1.48 -6.97
C ALA A 38 12.48 1.79 -8.20
N ASN A 39 12.05 3.04 -8.37
CA ASN A 39 11.08 3.40 -9.41
C ASN A 39 11.59 3.15 -10.84
N ASP A 40 12.89 3.35 -11.11
CA ASP A 40 13.45 3.04 -12.43
C ASP A 40 13.37 1.54 -12.74
N GLN A 41 13.64 0.69 -11.75
CA GLN A 41 13.51 -0.76 -11.87
C GLN A 41 12.04 -1.18 -12.07
N ILE A 42 11.12 -0.53 -11.37
CA ILE A 42 9.68 -0.76 -11.51
C ILE A 42 9.21 -0.33 -12.91
N ALA A 43 9.61 0.85 -13.36
CA ALA A 43 9.25 1.42 -14.65
C ALA A 43 9.79 0.60 -15.83
N ALA A 44 10.93 -0.08 -15.65
CA ALA A 44 11.52 -0.97 -16.64
C ALA A 44 10.72 -2.26 -16.89
N GLN A 45 9.80 -2.64 -16.00
CA GLN A 45 8.92 -3.79 -16.23
C GLN A 45 7.82 -3.48 -17.25
N PRO A 46 7.20 -4.50 -17.87
CA PRO A 46 6.01 -4.32 -18.69
C PRO A 46 4.88 -3.59 -17.96
N VAL A 47 3.97 -2.98 -18.71
CA VAL A 47 2.78 -2.32 -18.16
C VAL A 47 1.93 -3.28 -17.32
N ASN A 48 1.20 -2.74 -16.34
CA ASN A 48 0.41 -3.52 -15.39
C ASN A 48 1.23 -4.45 -14.48
N ARG A 49 2.46 -4.02 -14.17
CA ARG A 49 3.41 -4.71 -13.27
C ARG A 49 2.85 -4.85 -11.86
N LEU A 50 3.25 -5.91 -11.17
CA LEU A 50 2.90 -6.13 -9.76
C LEU A 50 4.13 -5.98 -8.87
N VAL A 51 4.08 -5.02 -7.96
CA VAL A 51 4.97 -4.95 -6.79
C VAL A 51 4.30 -5.68 -5.64
N TYR A 52 4.92 -6.76 -5.18
CA TYR A 52 4.46 -7.56 -4.05
C TYR A 52 5.28 -7.18 -2.82
N VAL A 53 4.63 -6.58 -1.82
CA VAL A 53 5.25 -6.30 -0.53
C VAL A 53 4.89 -7.43 0.41
N ASP A 54 5.91 -8.23 0.75
CA ASP A 54 5.78 -9.38 1.64
C ASP A 54 5.43 -8.96 3.07
N PRO A 55 4.98 -9.88 3.93
CA PRO A 55 4.82 -9.61 5.36
C PRO A 55 6.16 -9.18 5.99
N GLY A 56 6.15 -8.07 6.73
CA GLY A 56 7.35 -7.47 7.28
C GLY A 56 7.22 -5.97 7.52
N VAL A 57 8.25 -5.37 8.10
CA VAL A 57 8.34 -3.92 8.33
C VAL A 57 9.33 -3.32 7.36
N TYR A 58 8.90 -2.33 6.60
CA TYR A 58 9.68 -1.70 5.54
C TYR A 58 9.75 -0.20 5.72
N TYR A 59 10.93 0.37 5.53
CA TYR A 59 11.14 1.82 5.63
C TYR A 59 11.26 2.42 4.23
N ILE A 60 10.45 3.44 3.96
CA ILE A 60 10.55 4.22 2.72
C ILE A 60 11.63 5.27 2.94
N GLY A 61 12.77 5.16 2.25
CA GLY A 61 13.93 6.03 2.48
C GLY A 61 13.67 7.53 2.27
N SER A 62 12.74 7.88 1.38
CA SER A 62 12.29 9.26 1.12
C SER A 62 11.06 9.67 1.95
N TYR A 63 10.64 8.84 2.91
CA TYR A 63 9.39 8.92 3.69
C TYR A 63 8.10 8.86 2.87
N ILE A 64 8.12 9.21 1.59
CA ILE A 64 7.03 9.07 0.65
C ILE A 64 7.51 8.23 -0.53
N TRP A 65 6.75 7.21 -0.89
CA TRP A 65 6.94 6.45 -2.12
C TRP A 65 5.98 6.96 -3.19
N GLU A 66 6.53 7.57 -4.23
CA GLU A 66 5.79 7.99 -5.41
C GLU A 66 5.62 6.78 -6.34
N ILE A 67 4.42 6.22 -6.37
CA ILE A 67 4.14 5.01 -7.15
C ILE A 67 4.01 5.37 -8.63
N PRO A 68 4.82 4.76 -9.52
CA PRO A 68 4.79 5.09 -10.95
C PRO A 68 3.52 4.56 -11.62
N SER A 69 3.20 5.10 -12.80
CA SER A 69 2.04 4.68 -13.60
C SER A 69 2.07 3.18 -13.95
N ASP A 70 0.89 2.64 -14.26
CA ASP A 70 0.69 1.25 -14.69
C ASP A 70 1.26 0.24 -13.68
N THR A 71 1.08 0.54 -12.38
CA THR A 71 1.63 -0.23 -11.27
C THR A 71 0.54 -0.71 -10.33
N ARG A 72 0.56 -2.01 -10.08
CA ARG A 72 -0.23 -2.65 -9.04
C ARG A 72 0.67 -2.89 -7.84
N VAL A 73 0.24 -2.48 -6.66
CA VAL A 73 0.94 -2.70 -5.39
C VAL A 73 0.09 -3.57 -4.51
N TYR A 74 0.57 -4.78 -4.22
CA TYR A 74 -0.04 -5.67 -3.24
C TYR A 74 0.69 -5.55 -1.91
N LEU A 75 -0.03 -5.13 -0.87
CA LEU A 75 0.45 -5.11 0.51
C LEU A 75 -0.06 -6.37 1.20
N ALA A 76 0.80 -7.39 1.33
CA ALA A 76 0.42 -8.64 1.96
C ALA A 76 -0.08 -8.44 3.40
N PRO A 77 -0.95 -9.31 3.93
CA PRO A 77 -1.32 -9.29 5.34
C PRO A 77 -0.06 -9.36 6.22
N GLY A 78 0.09 -8.39 7.13
CA GLY A 78 1.29 -8.27 7.98
C GLY A 78 2.43 -7.44 7.37
N ALA A 79 2.27 -6.91 6.15
CA ALA A 79 3.16 -5.87 5.62
C ALA A 79 2.90 -4.53 6.33
N VAL A 80 3.96 -3.83 6.74
CA VAL A 80 3.90 -2.51 7.35
C VAL A 80 4.89 -1.59 6.63
N LEU A 81 4.37 -0.60 5.91
CA LEU A 81 5.16 0.45 5.27
C LEU A 81 5.29 1.64 6.20
N MET A 82 6.50 1.89 6.68
CA MET A 82 6.86 3.07 7.45
C MET A 82 7.09 4.25 6.50
N GLY A 83 6.12 5.16 6.43
CA GLY A 83 6.11 6.28 5.49
C GLY A 83 4.71 6.57 4.95
N GLY A 84 4.64 7.24 3.81
CA GLY A 84 3.43 7.54 3.05
C GLY A 84 3.54 7.09 1.59
N LEU A 85 2.40 7.07 0.91
CA LEU A 85 2.29 6.76 -0.51
C LEU A 85 1.84 7.99 -1.28
N ALA A 86 2.33 8.19 -2.48
CA ALA A 86 1.87 9.26 -3.36
C ALA A 86 1.66 8.76 -4.78
N ILE A 87 0.58 9.24 -5.40
CA ILE A 87 0.25 9.00 -6.79
C ILE A 87 0.09 10.39 -7.43
N ARG A 88 1.16 10.88 -8.06
CA ARG A 88 1.22 12.23 -8.65
C ARG A 88 1.39 12.15 -10.15
N GLN A 89 0.51 12.82 -10.90
CA GLN A 89 0.57 12.86 -12.37
C GLN A 89 0.69 11.46 -13.02
N ALA A 90 0.11 10.45 -12.36
CA ALA A 90 0.21 9.05 -12.74
C ALA A 90 -1.16 8.48 -13.15
N ARG A 91 -1.14 7.36 -13.86
CA ARG A 91 -2.36 6.66 -14.28
C ARG A 91 -2.29 5.16 -14.03
N ASN A 92 -3.45 4.51 -13.94
CA ASN A 92 -3.56 3.06 -13.85
C ASN A 92 -2.76 2.51 -12.67
N VAL A 93 -3.07 3.01 -11.47
CA VAL A 93 -2.41 2.60 -10.22
C VAL A 93 -3.42 1.91 -9.31
N HIS A 94 -3.09 0.69 -8.89
CA HIS A 94 -3.97 -0.11 -8.02
C HIS A 94 -3.22 -0.55 -6.77
N ILE A 95 -3.64 -0.05 -5.60
CA ILE A 95 -3.07 -0.46 -4.31
C ILE A 95 -4.09 -1.34 -3.59
N PHE A 96 -3.70 -2.54 -3.18
CA PHE A 96 -4.62 -3.49 -2.57
C PHE A 96 -3.93 -4.42 -1.57
N GLY A 97 -4.73 -5.18 -0.82
CA GLY A 97 -4.28 -6.06 0.24
C GLY A 97 -4.51 -5.49 1.64
N ARG A 98 -3.91 -6.14 2.65
CA ARG A 98 -4.21 -5.91 4.09
C ARG A 98 -3.01 -5.43 4.90
N GLY A 99 -1.98 -4.97 4.21
CA GLY A 99 -0.88 -4.28 4.87
C GLY A 99 -1.29 -2.91 5.40
N VAL A 100 -0.40 -2.32 6.17
CA VAL A 100 -0.59 -1.04 6.85
C VAL A 100 0.42 -0.03 6.32
N VAL A 101 -0.04 1.18 6.02
CA VAL A 101 0.83 2.35 5.88
C VAL A 101 0.85 3.07 7.23
N TYR A 102 2.03 3.26 7.79
CA TYR A 102 2.21 3.76 9.15
C TYR A 102 3.14 4.97 9.16
N GLN A 103 2.62 6.08 9.70
CA GLN A 103 3.33 7.35 9.78
C GLN A 103 3.71 7.75 11.20
N GLY A 104 3.32 6.99 12.23
CA GLY A 104 3.58 7.37 13.62
C GLY A 104 5.06 7.44 14.00
N HIS A 105 5.96 6.97 13.13
CA HIS A 105 7.42 7.11 13.29
C HIS A 105 7.99 8.40 12.69
N LEU A 106 7.25 9.08 11.82
CA LEU A 106 7.70 10.32 11.19
C LEU A 106 7.61 11.47 12.20
N ASP A 107 8.62 12.34 12.19
CA ASP A 107 8.58 13.57 12.97
C ASP A 107 7.44 14.48 12.44
N PRO A 108 6.63 15.10 13.31
CA PRO A 108 5.52 15.98 12.92
C PRO A 108 5.88 17.10 11.94
N TYR A 109 7.16 17.48 11.86
CA TYR A 109 7.63 18.49 10.90
C TYR A 109 7.76 17.96 9.47
N TYR A 110 7.77 16.64 9.25
CA TYR A 110 7.66 16.07 7.92
C TYR A 110 6.21 16.08 7.46
N TYR A 111 5.88 17.05 6.59
CA TYR A 111 4.64 17.08 5.82
C TYR A 111 4.62 15.94 4.81
N ALA A 112 4.30 14.74 5.27
CA ALA A 112 3.95 13.62 4.44
C ALA A 112 2.53 13.20 4.79
N ASP A 113 1.62 13.21 3.81
CA ASP A 113 0.33 12.55 3.98
C ASP A 113 0.55 11.03 3.94
N GLY A 114 -0.28 10.27 4.66
CA GLY A 114 -0.23 8.80 4.58
C GLY A 114 -0.51 8.30 3.16
N LEU A 115 -1.34 9.04 2.45
CA LEU A 115 -1.66 8.84 1.05
C LEU A 115 -1.96 10.19 0.38
N THR A 116 -1.24 10.51 -0.68
CA THR A 116 -1.54 11.66 -1.57
C THR A 116 -1.98 11.15 -2.94
N ILE A 117 -3.07 11.67 -3.49
CA ILE A 117 -3.48 11.47 -4.88
C ILE A 117 -3.62 12.86 -5.51
N ASP A 118 -2.80 13.16 -6.50
CA ASP A 118 -2.72 14.49 -7.12
C ASP A 118 -2.60 14.37 -8.65
N HIS A 119 -3.53 15.01 -9.37
CA HIS A 119 -3.58 15.01 -10.84
C HIS A 119 -3.42 13.60 -11.47
N ALA A 120 -4.00 12.58 -10.83
CA ALA A 120 -3.94 11.19 -11.26
C ALA A 120 -5.26 10.71 -11.91
N THR A 121 -5.21 9.66 -12.72
CA THR A 121 -6.40 9.09 -13.38
C THR A 121 -6.38 7.57 -13.26
N ASP A 122 -7.54 6.94 -13.10
CA ASP A 122 -7.64 5.47 -12.97
C ASP A 122 -6.79 4.95 -11.79
N VAL A 123 -7.18 5.41 -10.59
CA VAL A 123 -6.57 5.01 -9.33
C VAL A 123 -7.58 4.24 -8.51
N SER A 124 -7.21 3.05 -8.03
CA SER A 124 -8.04 2.29 -7.10
C SER A 124 -7.26 1.94 -5.84
N ILE A 125 -7.93 2.05 -4.69
CA ILE A 125 -7.38 1.62 -3.41
C ILE A 125 -8.41 0.70 -2.76
N ALA A 126 -8.07 -0.57 -2.65
CA ALA A 126 -8.96 -1.60 -2.13
C ALA A 126 -8.27 -2.32 -0.97
N LEU A 127 -8.59 -1.89 0.26
CA LEU A 127 -8.07 -2.51 1.48
C LEU A 127 -8.87 -3.78 1.87
N HIS A 128 -9.99 -4.03 1.18
CA HIS A 128 -10.81 -5.23 1.27
C HIS A 128 -11.51 -5.46 -0.09
N ASP A 129 -11.49 -6.71 -0.57
CA ASP A 129 -12.29 -7.10 -1.74
C ASP A 129 -13.77 -7.17 -1.33
N CYS A 130 -14.56 -6.22 -1.81
CA CYS A 130 -16.01 -6.20 -1.66
C CYS A 130 -16.65 -7.01 -2.80
N HIS A 131 -16.36 -8.31 -2.90
CA HIS A 131 -17.17 -9.20 -3.72
C HIS A 131 -18.50 -9.48 -2.99
N GLY A 132 -19.54 -8.73 -3.35
CA GLY A 132 -20.89 -8.94 -2.82
C GLY A 132 -21.94 -7.88 -3.20
N ARG A 133 -22.29 -7.80 -4.50
CA ARG A 133 -23.66 -7.72 -5.03
C ARG A 133 -23.66 -7.43 -6.54
N GLN A 134 -23.92 -8.47 -7.33
CA GLN A 134 -24.87 -8.35 -8.45
C GLN A 134 -26.28 -8.48 -7.87
#